data_AF-A0A2N1D9R0-F1
#
_entry.id   AF-A0A2N1D9R0-F1
#
_cell.length_a   1.000
_cell.length_b   1.000
_cell.length_c   1.000
_cell.angle_alpha   90.00
_cell.angle_beta   90.00
_cell.angle_gamma   90.00
#
_symmetry.space_group_name_H-M   'P 1'
#
loop_
_entity.id
_entity.type
_entity.pdbx_description
1 polymer ?
#
loop_
_entity_poly.entity_id
_entity_poly.type
_entity_poly.pdbx_seq_one_letter_code
_entity_poly.pdbx_strand_id
1 'polypeptide(L)'
;MSDKQLPMLQSEWITLQNQFDSYEKCSLAIKLFSILLCCMLVFALDAGAWPLLVAAILWLQDGIWKTFQNRIGKRLEVVEQAIQDNPHHLPEHLLQMGMQFNLAWTQSRPRAIGLVREYIQQSLKPTVAYPHVVLVFLVIGELYVN
;
A
#
# COMPACT_ATOMS: atom_id res chain seq x y z
N MET A 1 34.12 5.67 6.90
CA MET A 1 33.17 4.96 6.02
C MET A 1 33.84 4.71 4.68
N SER A 2 33.61 3.58 4.00
CA SER A 2 34.02 3.48 2.59
C SER A 2 33.15 4.46 1.79
N ASP A 3 33.73 5.28 0.91
CA ASP A 3 33.02 6.27 0.05
C ASP A 3 31.81 5.70 -0.72
N LYS A 4 31.64 4.39 -0.71
CA LYS A 4 30.63 3.63 -1.45
C LYS A 4 29.28 3.46 -0.74
N GLN A 5 29.14 3.76 0.55
CA GLN A 5 27.89 3.43 1.29
C GLN A 5 26.80 4.49 1.24
N LEU A 6 27.18 5.77 1.31
CA LEU A 6 26.25 6.88 1.09
C LEU A 6 25.56 6.79 -0.29
N PRO A 7 26.29 6.57 -1.41
CA PRO A 7 25.63 6.43 -2.71
C PRO A 7 24.76 5.16 -2.81
N MET A 8 25.07 4.08 -2.09
CA MET A 8 24.21 2.88 -2.04
C MET A 8 22.88 3.17 -1.32
N LEU A 9 22.91 3.86 -0.17
CA LEU A 9 21.72 4.25 0.56
C LEU A 9 20.86 5.24 -0.25
N GLN A 10 21.49 6.21 -0.93
CA GLN A 10 20.78 7.13 -1.82
C GLN A 10 20.11 6.40 -2.99
N SER A 11 20.81 5.44 -3.62
CA SER A 11 20.24 4.63 -4.71
C SER A 11 19.07 3.76 -4.22
N GLU A 12 19.18 3.18 -3.03
CA GLU A 12 18.07 2.47 -2.39
C GLU A 12 16.89 3.41 -2.13
N TRP A 13 17.14 4.59 -1.55
CA TRP A 13 16.11 5.59 -1.26
C TRP A 13 15.35 6.02 -2.51
N ILE A 14 16.05 6.38 -3.59
CA ILE A 14 15.44 6.77 -4.86
C ILE A 14 14.56 5.63 -5.40
N THR A 15 15.06 4.39 -5.34
CA THR A 15 14.31 3.23 -5.82
C THR A 15 13.03 3.02 -5.00
N LEU A 16 13.13 3.06 -3.67
CA LEU A 16 11.99 2.87 -2.77
C LEU A 16 10.97 4.00 -2.88
N GLN A 17 11.42 5.25 -2.96
CA GLN A 17 10.55 6.42 -3.16
C GLN A 17 9.75 6.32 -4.46
N ASN A 18 10.41 6.00 -5.57
CA ASN A 18 9.74 5.80 -6.86
C ASN A 18 8.68 4.69 -6.80
N GLN A 19 8.98 3.59 -6.10
CA GLN A 19 8.00 2.52 -5.90
C GLN A 19 6.84 2.98 -5.02
N PHE A 20 7.12 3.65 -3.90
CA PHE A 20 6.12 4.20 -3.00
C PHE A 20 5.12 5.10 -3.75
N ASP A 21 5.60 5.99 -4.60
CA ASP A 21 4.75 6.89 -5.39
C ASP A 21 3.99 6.14 -6.51
N SER A 22 4.59 5.08 -7.07
CA SER A 22 3.91 4.23 -8.05
C SER A 22 2.73 3.48 -7.41
N TYR A 23 2.84 3.06 -6.15
CA TYR A 23 1.74 2.45 -5.42
C TYR A 23 0.54 3.40 -5.22
N GLU A 24 0.76 4.70 -5.03
CA GLU A 24 -0.33 5.69 -5.03
C GLU A 24 -1.05 5.76 -6.38
N LYS A 25 -0.28 5.79 -7.48
CA LYS A 25 -0.84 5.83 -8.84
C LYS A 25 -1.66 4.59 -9.13
N CYS A 26 -1.17 3.41 -8.76
CA CYS A 26 -1.90 2.16 -8.89
C CYS A 26 -3.17 2.15 -8.02
N SER A 27 -3.10 2.60 -6.77
CA SER A 27 -4.28 2.75 -5.88
C SER A 27 -5.36 3.63 -6.51
N LEU A 28 -4.97 4.77 -7.08
CA LEU A 28 -5.90 5.64 -7.80
C LEU A 28 -6.53 4.93 -9.00
N ALA A 29 -5.74 4.21 -9.79
CA ALA A 29 -6.24 3.46 -10.95
C ALA A 29 -7.28 2.40 -10.56
N ILE A 30 -7.06 1.66 -9.46
CA ILE A 30 -8.04 0.69 -8.94
C ILE A 30 -9.34 1.39 -8.55
N LYS A 31 -9.25 2.54 -7.86
CA LYS A 31 -10.44 3.29 -7.42
C LYS A 31 -11.28 3.73 -8.60
N LEU A 32 -10.64 4.32 -9.63
CA LEU A 32 -11.32 4.75 -10.84
C LEU A 32 -11.92 3.55 -11.60
N PHE A 33 -11.18 2.45 -11.71
CA PHE A 33 -11.67 1.22 -12.32
C PHE A 33 -12.85 0.62 -11.54
N SER A 34 -12.79 0.64 -10.21
CA SER A 34 -13.87 0.18 -9.34
C SER A 34 -15.14 1.01 -9.52
N ILE A 35 -15.01 2.34 -9.62
CA ILE A 35 -16.14 3.24 -9.87
C ILE A 35 -16.76 2.91 -11.24
N LEU A 36 -15.94 2.83 -12.29
CA LEU A 36 -16.40 2.52 -13.64
C LEU A 36 -17.16 1.18 -13.69
N LEU A 37 -16.56 0.13 -13.13
CA LEU A 37 -17.12 -1.21 -13.15
C LEU A 37 -18.41 -1.31 -12.32
N CYS A 38 -18.47 -0.66 -11.15
CA CYS A 38 -19.70 -0.60 -10.35
C CYS A 38 -20.81 0.15 -11.09
N CYS A 39 -20.52 1.32 -11.68
CA CYS A 39 -21.51 2.06 -12.46
C CYS A 39 -22.03 1.26 -13.65
N MET A 40 -21.16 0.54 -14.36
CA MET A 40 -21.57 -0.33 -15.46
C MET A 40 -22.47 -1.49 -14.99
N LEU A 41 -22.10 -2.16 -13.89
CA LEU A 41 -22.88 -3.30 -13.39
C LEU A 41 -24.25 -2.88 -12.82
N VAL A 42 -24.33 -1.72 -12.17
CA VAL A 42 -25.59 -1.17 -11.63
C VAL A 42 -26.46 -0.63 -12.76
N PHE A 43 -25.98 0.35 -13.52
CA PHE A 43 -26.85 1.12 -14.42
C PHE A 43 -27.02 0.52 -15.82
N ALA A 44 -26.04 -0.24 -16.31
CA ALA A 44 -26.10 -0.77 -17.68
C ALA A 44 -26.54 -2.24 -17.73
N LEU A 45 -26.24 -3.02 -16.69
CA LEU A 45 -26.46 -4.46 -16.67
C LEU A 45 -27.50 -4.93 -15.64
N ASP A 46 -27.97 -4.04 -14.76
CA ASP A 46 -28.94 -4.36 -13.70
C ASP A 46 -28.57 -5.66 -12.94
N ALA A 47 -27.30 -5.74 -12.53
CA ALA A 47 -26.72 -6.95 -11.97
C ALA A 47 -27.09 -7.18 -10.49
N GLY A 48 -28.10 -6.49 -9.95
CA GLY A 48 -28.52 -6.58 -8.55
C GLY A 48 -27.35 -6.44 -7.57
N ALA A 49 -27.10 -7.47 -6.74
CA ALA A 49 -26.09 -7.43 -5.68
C ALA A 49 -24.65 -7.78 -6.14
N TRP A 50 -24.43 -8.20 -7.39
CA TRP A 50 -23.09 -8.51 -7.91
C TRP A 50 -22.06 -7.37 -7.82
N PRO A 51 -22.41 -6.08 -8.03
CA PRO A 51 -21.47 -4.97 -7.86
C PRO A 51 -20.88 -4.89 -6.45
N LEU A 52 -21.61 -5.30 -5.40
CA LEU A 52 -21.09 -5.31 -4.02
C LEU A 52 -19.92 -6.26 -3.85
N LEU A 53 -20.02 -7.47 -4.43
CA LEU A 53 -18.96 -8.47 -4.38
C LEU A 53 -17.72 -7.97 -5.13
N VAL A 54 -17.91 -7.37 -6.30
CA VAL A 54 -16.82 -6.79 -7.10
C VAL A 54 -16.16 -5.63 -6.36
N ALA A 55 -16.94 -4.73 -5.77
CA ALA A 55 -16.44 -3.62 -4.96
C ALA A 55 -15.62 -4.12 -3.76
N ALA A 56 -16.07 -5.18 -3.08
CA ALA A 56 -15.36 -5.78 -1.95
C ALA A 56 -14.01 -6.39 -2.35
N ILE A 57 -13.95 -7.08 -3.50
CA ILE A 57 -12.69 -7.65 -4.03
C ILE A 57 -11.70 -6.53 -4.37
N LEU A 58 -12.14 -5.49 -5.08
CA LEU A 58 -11.28 -4.36 -5.46
C LEU A 58 -10.83 -3.55 -4.24
N TRP A 59 -11.69 -3.40 -3.23
CA TRP A 59 -11.35 -2.74 -1.98
C TRP A 59 -10.26 -3.51 -1.19
N LEU A 60 -10.38 -4.84 -1.12
CA LEU A 60 -9.35 -5.66 -0.49
C LEU A 60 -8.02 -5.57 -1.24
N GLN A 61 -8.06 -5.55 -2.57
CA GLN A 61 -6.88 -5.40 -3.40
C GLN A 61 -6.17 -4.05 -3.17
N ASP A 62 -6.92 -2.95 -3.05
CA ASP A 62 -6.34 -1.63 -2.70
C ASP A 62 -5.69 -1.66 -1.30
N GLY A 63 -6.33 -2.30 -0.32
CA GLY A 63 -5.76 -2.48 1.02
C GLY A 63 -4.46 -3.29 1.06
N ILE A 64 -4.37 -4.36 0.27
CA ILE A 64 -3.12 -5.13 0.08
C ILE A 64 -2.04 -4.22 -0.48
N TRP A 65 -2.36 -3.42 -1.51
CA TRP A 65 -1.43 -2.49 -2.13
C TRP A 65 -0.90 -1.43 -1.14
N LYS A 66 -1.79 -0.87 -0.34
CA LYS A 66 -1.47 0.08 0.74
C LYS A 66 -0.63 -0.54 1.84
N THR A 67 -0.75 -1.84 2.07
CA THR A 67 0.11 -2.55 3.01
C THR A 67 1.55 -2.64 2.51
N PHE A 68 1.75 -2.97 1.23
CA PHE A 68 3.09 -2.95 0.63
C PHE A 68 3.70 -1.56 0.63
N GLN A 69 2.91 -0.54 0.27
CA GLN A 69 3.33 0.85 0.34
C GLN A 69 3.76 1.26 1.76
N ASN A 70 2.97 0.90 2.78
CA ASN A 70 3.30 1.18 4.18
C ASN A 70 4.60 0.50 4.63
N ARG A 71 4.91 -0.71 4.12
CA ARG A 71 6.20 -1.39 4.39
C ARG A 71 7.38 -0.66 3.75
N ILE A 72 7.21 -0.18 2.52
CA ILE A 72 8.22 0.63 1.84
C ILE A 72 8.46 1.93 2.59
N GLY A 73 7.39 2.61 3.04
CA GLY A 73 7.50 3.85 3.83
C GLY A 73 8.32 3.67 5.12
N LYS A 74 8.06 2.60 5.90
CA LYS A 74 8.86 2.28 7.09
C LYS A 74 10.36 2.10 6.77
N ARG A 75 10.67 1.48 5.62
CA ARG A 75 12.06 1.31 5.20
C ARG A 75 12.67 2.64 4.77
N LEU A 76 11.91 3.46 4.07
CA LEU A 76 12.33 4.77 3.61
C LEU A 76 12.75 5.65 4.80
N GLU A 77 11.95 5.69 5.87
CA GLU A 77 12.27 6.40 7.11
C GLU A 77 13.61 5.93 7.73
N VAL A 78 13.85 4.61 7.76
CA VAL A 78 15.12 4.03 8.26
C VAL A 78 16.30 4.44 7.38
N VAL A 79 16.14 4.45 6.06
CA VAL A 79 17.18 4.87 5.11
C VAL A 79 17.45 6.38 5.23
N GLU A 80 16.41 7.20 5.42
CA GLU A 80 16.55 8.64 5.64
C GLU A 80 17.30 8.96 6.92
N GLN A 81 16.96 8.29 8.02
CA GLN A 81 17.70 8.42 9.29
C GLN A 81 19.17 8.03 9.11
N ALA A 82 19.45 6.95 8.38
CA ALA A 82 20.83 6.51 8.07
C ALA A 82 21.63 7.51 7.22
N ILE A 83 20.96 8.27 6.36
CA ILE A 83 21.57 9.32 5.54
C ILE A 83 21.78 10.60 6.38
N GLN A 84 20.84 10.93 7.27
CA GLN A 84 20.92 12.11 8.16
C GLN A 84 21.98 11.96 9.24
N ASP A 85 22.08 10.79 9.86
CA ASP A 85 23.13 10.45 10.82
C ASP A 85 24.46 10.33 10.06
N ASN A 86 25.21 11.44 10.00
CA ASN A 86 26.48 11.54 9.28
C ASN A 86 27.41 10.33 9.56
N PRO A 87 28.10 9.78 8.55
CA PRO A 87 28.83 8.51 8.62
C PRO A 87 30.10 8.48 9.51
N HIS A 88 30.35 9.56 10.24
CA HIS A 88 31.42 9.65 11.24
C HIS A 88 31.00 9.17 12.63
N HIS A 89 29.70 9.05 12.89
CA HIS A 89 29.15 8.57 14.18
C HIS A 89 28.31 7.28 14.06
N LEU A 90 28.25 6.67 12.87
CA LEU A 90 27.57 5.40 12.69
C LEU A 90 28.39 4.28 13.37
N PRO A 91 27.88 3.62 14.44
CA PRO A 91 28.47 2.37 14.90
C PRO A 91 28.54 1.35 13.75
N GLU A 92 29.61 0.56 13.71
CA GLU A 92 29.98 -0.40 12.64
C GLU A 92 28.85 -1.35 12.21
N HIS A 93 27.84 -1.58 13.06
CA HIS A 93 26.66 -2.39 12.73
C HIS A 93 25.68 -1.71 11.77
N LEU A 94 25.66 -0.37 11.70
CA LEU A 94 24.83 0.41 10.76
C LEU A 94 25.47 0.50 9.36
N LEU A 95 26.75 0.14 9.23
CA LEU A 95 27.45 0.08 7.94
C LEU A 95 26.84 -1.00 7.01
N GLN A 96 26.22 -2.05 7.55
CA GLN A 96 25.56 -3.10 6.77
C GLN A 96 24.12 -2.80 6.37
N MET A 97 23.63 -1.57 6.61
CA MET A 97 22.19 -1.32 6.61
C MET A 97 21.57 -1.17 5.22
N GLY A 98 22.32 -0.88 4.17
CA GLY A 98 21.81 -0.77 2.80
C GLY A 98 21.32 -2.09 2.22
N MET A 99 20.28 -2.05 1.39
CA MET A 99 19.71 -3.18 0.64
C MET A 99 19.15 -4.33 1.52
N GLN A 100 18.76 -4.04 2.77
CA GLN A 100 18.25 -5.04 3.72
C GLN A 100 16.72 -5.14 3.76
N PHE A 101 15.99 -4.54 2.81
CA PHE A 101 14.52 -4.52 2.82
C PHE A 101 13.87 -5.91 3.02
N ASN A 102 14.27 -6.89 2.21
CA ASN A 102 13.71 -8.24 2.27
C ASN A 102 14.15 -9.02 3.51
N LEU A 103 15.39 -8.81 3.96
CA LEU A 103 15.95 -9.50 5.12
C LEU A 103 15.27 -8.99 6.40
N ALA A 104 15.16 -7.67 6.55
CA ALA A 104 14.46 -7.01 7.66
C ALA A 104 12.99 -7.43 7.73
N TRP A 105 12.32 -7.53 6.58
CA TRP A 105 10.96 -8.06 6.52
C TRP A 105 10.89 -9.53 6.97
N THR A 106 11.80 -10.38 6.49
CA THR A 106 11.80 -11.81 6.84
C THR A 106 11.97 -12.03 8.34
N GLN A 107 12.81 -11.23 8.99
CA GLN A 107 13.06 -11.30 10.43
C GLN A 107 11.88 -10.79 11.28
N SER A 108 11.16 -9.78 10.79
CA SER A 108 10.04 -9.14 11.49
C SER A 108 8.66 -9.65 11.03
N ARG A 109 8.62 -10.62 10.11
CA ARG A 109 7.40 -11.07 9.43
C ARG A 109 6.39 -11.61 10.45
N PRO A 110 5.18 -11.01 10.53
CA PRO A 110 4.11 -11.56 11.34
C PRO A 110 3.66 -12.93 10.80
N ARG A 111 3.14 -13.78 11.68
CA ARG A 111 2.44 -15.02 11.27
C ARG A 111 1.23 -14.68 10.38
N ALA A 112 0.69 -15.68 9.67
CA ALA A 112 -0.39 -15.50 8.70
C ALA A 112 -1.58 -14.66 9.21
N ILE A 113 -1.99 -14.85 10.47
CA ILE A 113 -3.07 -14.07 11.10
C ILE A 113 -2.70 -12.59 11.24
N GLY A 114 -1.44 -12.29 11.56
CA GLY A 114 -0.93 -10.91 11.62
C GLY A 114 -0.90 -10.24 10.25
N LEU A 115 -0.59 -11.00 9.18
CA LEU A 115 -0.63 -10.50 7.80
C LEU A 115 -2.06 -10.13 7.37
N VAL A 116 -3.04 -10.98 7.66
CA VAL A 116 -4.45 -10.70 7.37
C VAL A 116 -4.92 -9.46 8.14
N ARG A 117 -4.52 -9.34 9.41
CA ARG A 117 -4.84 -8.16 10.23
C ARG A 117 -4.25 -6.88 9.64
N GLU A 118 -2.99 -6.90 9.17
CA GLU A 118 -2.38 -5.76 8.49
C GLU A 118 -3.18 -5.34 7.26
N TYR A 119 -3.59 -6.31 6.43
CA TYR A 119 -4.37 -6.02 5.22
C TYR A 119 -5.71 -5.37 5.55
N ILE A 120 -6.43 -5.91 6.54
CA ILE A 120 -7.71 -5.34 7.01
C ILE A 120 -7.49 -3.92 7.53
N GLN A 121 -6.48 -3.70 8.37
CA GLN A 121 -6.19 -2.37 8.94
C GLN A 121 -5.89 -1.33 7.85
N GLN A 122 -5.19 -1.73 6.78
CA GLN A 122 -4.88 -0.83 5.68
C GLN A 122 -6.11 -0.58 4.78
N SER A 123 -6.95 -1.59 4.56
CA SER A 123 -8.25 -1.42 3.87
C SER A 123 -9.17 -0.44 4.59
N LEU A 124 -9.13 -0.40 5.92
CA LEU A 124 -9.97 0.47 6.76
C LEU A 124 -9.44 1.90 6.90
N LYS A 125 -8.26 2.24 6.35
CA LYS A 125 -7.77 3.62 6.38
C LYS A 125 -8.77 4.53 5.65
N PRO A 126 -9.11 5.72 6.18
CA PRO A 126 -10.12 6.59 5.58
C PRO A 126 -9.87 6.91 4.10
N THR A 127 -8.61 7.06 3.71
CA THR A 127 -8.16 7.34 2.33
C THR A 127 -8.33 6.16 1.36
N VAL A 128 -8.54 4.96 1.89
CA VAL A 128 -8.77 3.71 1.15
C VAL A 128 -10.25 3.37 1.16
N ALA A 129 -10.89 3.46 2.33
CA ALA A 129 -12.28 3.07 2.51
C ALA A 129 -13.27 4.04 1.84
N TYR A 130 -13.00 5.35 1.82
CA TYR A 130 -13.95 6.37 1.36
C TYR A 130 -14.60 6.06 -0.01
N PRO A 131 -13.84 5.80 -1.10
CA PRO A 131 -14.45 5.55 -2.41
C PRO A 131 -15.30 4.27 -2.44
N HIS A 132 -14.83 3.20 -1.77
CA HIS A 132 -15.52 1.91 -1.77
C HIS A 132 -16.78 1.92 -0.91
N VAL A 133 -16.75 2.60 0.24
CA VAL A 133 -17.92 2.75 1.12
C VAL A 133 -19.03 3.52 0.42
N VAL A 134 -18.69 4.61 -0.30
CA VAL A 134 -19.66 5.37 -1.10
C VAL A 134 -20.28 4.51 -2.20
N LEU A 135 -19.48 3.68 -2.89
CA LEU A 135 -20.00 2.73 -3.89
C LEU A 135 -20.94 1.69 -3.29
N VAL A 136 -20.61 1.14 -2.12
CA VAL A 136 -21.49 0.19 -1.42
C VAL A 136 -22.84 0.82 -1.08
N PHE A 137 -22.85 2.06 -0.56
CA PHE A 137 -24.09 2.78 -0.28
C PHE A 137 -24.92 3.05 -1.54
N LEU A 138 -24.26 3.37 -2.67
CA LEU A 138 -24.94 3.57 -3.95
C LEU A 138 -25.65 2.29 -4.39
N VAL A 139 -24.96 1.14 -4.37
CA VAL A 139 -25.53 -0.14 -4.80
C VAL A 139 -26.67 -0.57 -3.87
N ILE A 140 -26.52 -0.40 -2.56
CA ILE A 140 -27.59 -0.71 -1.60
C ILE A 140 -28.81 0.20 -1.81
N GLY A 141 -28.60 1.48 -2.08
CA GLY A 141 -29.67 2.42 -2.36
C GLY A 141 -30.46 2.06 -3.61
N GLU A 142 -29.77 1.66 -4.68
CA GLU A 142 -30.40 1.21 -5.92
C GLU A 142 -31.21 -0.08 -5.71
N LEU A 143 -30.64 -1.07 -5.02
CA LEU A 143 -31.33 -2.32 -4.65
C LEU A 143 -32.59 -2.14 -3.78
N TYR A 144 -32.70 -1.04 -3.04
CA TYR A 144 -33.87 -0.75 -2.21
C TYR A 144 -34.96 -0.01 -2.98
N VAL A 145 -34.60 0.71 -4.05
CA VAL A 145 -35.53 1.48 -4.87
C VAL A 145 -36.18 0.62 -5.95
N ASN A 146 -35.44 -0.34 -6.50
CA ASN A 146 -35.92 -1.35 -7.45
C ASN A 146 -36.59 -2.53 -6.74
#